data_AF-A0A662RGB3-F1
#
_entry.id   AF-A0A662RGB3-F1
#
_cell.length_a   1.000
_cell.length_b   1.000
_cell.length_c   1.000
_cell.angle_alpha   90.00
_cell.angle_beta   90.00
_cell.angle_gamma   90.00
#
_symmetry.space_group_name_H-M   'P 1'
#
loop_
_entity.id
_entity.type
_entity.pdbx_description
1 polymer ?
#
loop_
_entity_poly.entity_id
_entity_poly.type
_entity_poly.pdbx_seq_one_letter_code
_entity_poly.pdbx_strand_id
1 'polypeptide(L)'
;MPDTRESPVREMVKEFGVNVYGYDPLLSNEEIEGFGVKALDELNVKVDCVIVAVAHDEFKWIGLDDIRKFVNDKPIIVDVRGMFDEEEAKEKGFYYRRL
;
A
#
# COMPACT_ATOMS: atom_id res chain seq x y z
N MET A 1 -8.79 13.45 -12.48
CA MET A 1 -7.97 14.04 -11.40
C MET A 1 -8.15 13.13 -10.20
N PRO A 2 -7.06 12.60 -9.60
CA PRO A 2 -7.17 11.86 -8.35
C PRO A 2 -7.61 12.85 -7.25
N ASP A 3 -8.71 12.55 -6.56
CA ASP A 3 -9.25 13.39 -5.48
C ASP A 3 -8.68 12.90 -4.15
N THR A 4 -7.86 13.75 -3.53
CA THR A 4 -7.03 13.42 -2.36
C THR A 4 -7.56 14.06 -1.06
N ARG A 5 -8.69 14.76 -1.14
CA ARG A 5 -9.18 15.68 -0.09
C ARG A 5 -9.87 14.98 1.09
N GLU A 6 -10.25 13.71 0.94
CA GLU A 6 -10.93 12.93 1.98
C GLU A 6 -10.30 11.53 2.16
N SER A 7 -8.99 11.48 2.43
CA SER A 7 -8.35 10.21 2.78
C SER A 7 -8.32 10.01 4.30
N PRO A 8 -9.17 9.13 4.88
CA PRO A 8 -9.13 8.79 6.31
C PRO A 8 -7.82 8.13 6.75
N VAL A 9 -6.98 7.76 5.77
CA VAL A 9 -5.65 7.19 6.00
C VAL A 9 -4.79 8.11 6.87
N ARG A 10 -4.85 9.44 6.67
CA ARG A 10 -3.97 10.39 7.38
C ARG A 10 -4.15 10.38 8.91
N GLU A 11 -5.38 10.24 9.40
CA GLU A 11 -5.63 10.22 10.85
C GLU A 11 -5.23 8.90 11.49
N MET A 12 -5.53 7.76 10.83
CA MET A 12 -5.17 6.44 11.36
C MET A 12 -3.66 6.24 11.55
N VAL A 13 -2.85 6.85 10.70
CA VAL A 13 -1.39 6.65 10.66
C VAL A 13 -0.67 7.18 11.91
N LYS A 14 -1.13 8.30 12.48
CA LYS A 14 -0.39 9.00 13.56
C LYS A 14 -0.57 8.39 14.94
N GLU A 15 -1.64 7.65 15.21
CA GLU A 15 -1.97 7.19 16.57
C GLU A 15 -1.21 5.94 17.02
N PHE A 16 -0.66 5.13 16.11
CA PHE A 16 -0.14 3.80 16.45
C PHE A 16 1.39 3.69 16.54
N GLY A 17 2.14 4.80 16.44
CA GLY A 17 3.61 4.76 16.48
C GLY A 17 4.24 3.97 15.32
N VAL A 18 3.51 3.83 14.22
CA VAL A 18 3.93 3.11 13.02
C VAL A 18 4.62 4.04 12.03
N ASN A 19 5.65 3.54 11.34
CA ASN A 19 6.22 4.25 10.21
C ASN A 19 5.36 3.97 8.98
N VAL A 20 4.80 5.03 8.39
CA VAL A 20 3.94 4.90 7.22
C VAL A 20 4.57 5.60 6.04
N TYR A 21 4.57 4.87 4.94
CA TYR A 21 5.15 5.27 3.68
C TYR A 21 4.06 5.33 2.63
N GLY A 22 4.15 6.31 1.73
CA GLY A 22 3.28 6.45 0.58
C GLY A 22 4.09 6.26 -0.70
N TYR A 23 3.52 5.55 -1.66
CA TYR A 23 4.05 5.39 -3.00
C TYR A 23 2.88 5.51 -3.98
N ASP A 24 2.95 6.49 -4.88
CA ASP A 24 2.02 6.63 -5.98
C ASP A 24 2.75 7.21 -7.21
N PRO A 25 2.90 6.45 -8.31
CA PRO A 25 3.56 6.93 -9.53
C PRO A 25 2.91 8.18 -10.15
N LEU A 26 1.64 8.46 -9.82
CA LEU A 26 0.90 9.60 -10.33
C LEU A 26 1.07 10.86 -9.48
N LEU A 27 1.62 10.75 -8.28
CA LEU A 27 1.78 11.86 -7.36
C LEU A 27 3.26 12.19 -7.15
N SER A 28 3.55 13.47 -7.01
CA SER A 28 4.86 13.92 -6.56
C SER A 28 5.10 13.57 -5.09
N ASN A 29 6.36 13.49 -4.68
CA ASN A 29 6.71 13.28 -3.27
C ASN A 29 6.09 14.34 -2.35
N GLU A 30 6.00 15.60 -2.79
CA GLU A 30 5.37 16.68 -2.03
C GLU A 30 3.87 16.43 -1.82
N GLU A 31 3.16 15.93 -2.85
CA GLU A 31 1.74 15.55 -2.72
C GLU A 31 1.57 14.38 -1.75
N ILE A 32 2.44 13.36 -1.84
CA ILE A 32 2.45 12.20 -0.95
C ILE A 32 2.73 12.61 0.50
N GLU A 33 3.75 13.45 0.73
CA GLU A 33 4.09 13.97 2.05
C GLU A 33 2.99 14.88 2.62
N GLY A 34 2.20 15.54 1.76
CA GLY A 34 1.00 16.29 2.15
C GLY A 34 -0.05 15.46 2.91
N PHE A 35 -0.05 14.13 2.72
CA PHE A 35 -0.87 13.20 3.50
C PHE A 35 -0.30 12.87 4.89
N GLY A 36 0.88 13.36 5.24
CA GLY A 36 1.53 13.09 6.52
C GLY A 36 2.21 11.71 6.60
N VAL A 37 2.54 11.12 5.44
CA VAL A 37 3.32 9.89 5.31
C VAL A 37 4.67 10.20 4.66
N LYS A 38 5.66 9.32 4.77
CA LYS A 38 6.94 9.48 4.07
C LYS A 38 6.81 9.02 2.62
N ALA A 39 7.12 9.88 1.66
CA ALA A 39 7.14 9.46 0.27
C ALA A 39 8.28 8.46 0.01
N LEU A 40 8.02 7.50 -0.88
CA LEU A 40 9.02 6.59 -1.41
C LEU A 40 9.14 6.83 -2.92
N ASP A 41 10.37 6.97 -3.40
CA ASP A 41 10.65 6.99 -4.84
C ASP A 41 10.61 5.57 -5.44
N GLU A 42 10.97 4.57 -4.64
CA GLU A 42 11.00 3.16 -5.02
C GLU A 42 10.58 2.29 -3.84
N LEU A 43 10.03 1.10 -4.13
CA LEU A 43 9.67 0.07 -3.14
C LEU A 43 10.93 -0.65 -2.60
N ASN A 44 11.87 0.12 -2.04
CA ASN A 44 13.16 -0.36 -1.53
C ASN A 44 13.17 -0.58 0.00
N VAL A 45 12.08 -0.25 0.68
CA VAL A 45 11.92 -0.49 2.12
C VAL A 45 11.22 -1.82 2.36
N LYS A 46 11.61 -2.48 3.45
CA LYS A 46 10.89 -3.66 3.94
C LYS A 46 9.74 -3.25 4.84
N VAL A 47 8.53 -3.69 4.52
CA VAL A 47 7.30 -3.38 5.28
C VAL A 47 6.62 -4.64 5.82
N ASP A 48 5.89 -4.49 6.93
CA ASP A 48 5.10 -5.57 7.52
C ASP A 48 3.67 -5.63 6.97
N CYS A 49 3.16 -4.49 6.48
CA CYS A 49 1.80 -4.34 5.99
C CYS A 49 1.77 -3.47 4.73
N VAL A 50 0.95 -3.86 3.77
CA VAL A 50 0.67 -3.13 2.54
C VAL A 50 -0.82 -2.86 2.45
N ILE A 51 -1.18 -1.59 2.26
CA ILE A 51 -2.57 -1.18 2.03
C ILE A 51 -2.69 -0.73 0.59
N VAL A 52 -3.53 -1.44 -0.18
CA VAL A 52 -3.83 -1.09 -1.57
C VAL A 52 -5.14 -0.31 -1.58
N ALA A 53 -5.01 1.01 -1.52
CA ALA A 53 -6.13 1.94 -1.41
C ALA A 53 -6.74 2.30 -2.78
N VAL A 54 -5.94 2.25 -3.85
CA VAL A 54 -6.38 2.67 -5.19
C VAL A 54 -5.91 1.69 -6.25
N ALA A 55 -6.83 1.30 -7.13
CA ALA A 55 -6.58 0.43 -8.27
C ALA A 55 -6.49 1.24 -9.56
N HIS A 56 -5.60 2.24 -9.61
CA HIS A 56 -5.27 2.85 -10.90
C HIS A 56 -4.75 1.73 -11.84
N ASP A 57 -5.05 1.83 -13.15
CA ASP A 57 -4.60 0.82 -14.12
C ASP A 57 -3.08 0.65 -14.11
N GLU A 58 -2.35 1.69 -13.69
CA GLU A 58 -0.92 1.71 -13.44
C GLU A 58 -0.47 0.91 -12.23
N PHE A 59 -1.35 0.29 -11.46
CA PHE A 59 -0.97 -0.67 -10.41
C PHE A 59 -1.33 -2.10 -10.78
N LYS A 60 -2.04 -2.33 -11.90
CA LYS A 60 -2.41 -3.69 -12.35
C LYS A 60 -1.19 -4.54 -12.72
N TRP A 61 -0.04 -3.93 -12.98
CA TRP A 61 1.21 -4.66 -13.22
C TRP A 61 1.92 -5.10 -11.93
N ILE A 62 1.57 -4.53 -10.77
CA ILE A 62 2.14 -4.95 -9.49
C ILE A 62 1.40 -6.20 -9.03
N GLY A 63 2.05 -7.36 -9.14
CA GLY A 63 1.52 -8.63 -8.66
C GLY A 63 1.90 -8.91 -7.20
N LEU A 64 1.31 -9.97 -6.64
CA LEU A 64 1.68 -10.48 -5.32
C LEU A 64 3.18 -10.83 -5.21
N ASP A 65 3.81 -11.25 -6.32
CA ASP A 65 5.25 -11.54 -6.36
C ASP A 65 6.11 -10.29 -6.27
N ASP A 66 5.65 -9.16 -6.79
CA ASP A 66 6.31 -7.88 -6.63
C ASP A 66 6.19 -7.40 -5.19
N ILE A 67 5.00 -7.55 -4.60
CA ILE A 67 4.77 -7.29 -3.17
C ILE A 67 5.72 -8.09 -2.30
N ARG A 68 5.95 -9.36 -2.63
CA ARG A 68 6.85 -10.24 -1.86
C ARG A 68 8.28 -9.70 -1.78
N LYS A 69 8.75 -8.94 -2.78
CA LYS A 69 10.12 -8.40 -2.82
C LYS A 69 10.37 -7.36 -1.72
N PHE A 70 9.35 -6.60 -1.31
CA PHE A 70 9.50 -5.48 -0.37
C PHE A 70 8.77 -5.68 0.96
N VAL A 71 8.26 -6.87 1.23
CA VAL A 71 7.67 -7.20 2.54
C VAL A 71 8.57 -8.11 3.38
N ASN A 72 8.31 -8.12 4.69
CA ASN A 72 8.92 -9.03 5.67
C ASN A 72 8.23 -10.42 5.66
N ASP A 73 8.67 -11.33 6.54
CA ASP A 73 8.28 -12.75 6.52
C ASP A 73 6.78 -13.03 6.70
N LYS A 74 6.07 -12.18 7.45
CA LYS A 74 4.64 -12.30 7.76
C LYS A 74 3.86 -11.10 7.21
N PRO A 75 3.75 -10.98 5.88
CA PRO A 75 3.19 -9.79 5.26
C PRO A 75 1.67 -9.76 5.36
N ILE A 76 1.13 -8.61 5.75
CA ILE A 76 -0.29 -8.31 5.73
C ILE A 76 -0.61 -7.52 4.46
N ILE A 77 -1.65 -7.92 3.73
CA ILE A 77 -2.22 -7.15 2.62
C ILE A 77 -3.65 -6.76 2.98
N VAL A 78 -3.91 -5.46 2.98
CA VAL A 78 -5.26 -4.90 3.04
C VAL A 78 -5.62 -4.36 1.67
N ASP A 79 -6.54 -5.04 0.99
CA ASP A 79 -6.92 -4.74 -0.38
C ASP A 79 -8.31 -4.09 -0.40
N VAL A 80 -8.33 -2.77 -0.54
CA VAL A 80 -9.57 -1.97 -0.47
C VAL A 80 -10.38 -2.07 -1.77
N ARG A 81 -9.74 -2.41 -2.89
CA ARG A 81 -10.39 -2.44 -4.21
C ARG A 81 -10.58 -3.86 -4.76
N GLY A 82 -10.01 -4.88 -4.11
CA GLY A 82 -10.06 -6.27 -4.56
C GLY A 82 -9.21 -6.48 -5.82
N MET A 83 -7.98 -5.97 -5.82
CA MET A 83 -7.02 -6.15 -6.91
C MET A 83 -6.44 -7.57 -6.98
N PHE A 84 -6.33 -8.27 -5.85
CA PHE A 84 -5.71 -9.59 -5.77
C PHE A 84 -6.74 -10.69 -5.50
N ASP A 85 -6.39 -11.90 -5.92
CA ASP A 85 -7.11 -13.10 -5.51
C ASP A 85 -6.74 -13.50 -4.08
N GLU A 86 -7.75 -13.82 -3.27
CA GLU A 86 -7.54 -14.16 -1.86
C GLU A 86 -6.87 -15.53 -1.69
N GLU A 87 -7.20 -16.51 -2.52
CA GLU A 87 -6.62 -17.85 -2.44
C GLU A 87 -5.15 -17.79 -2.84
N GLU A 88 -4.83 -17.12 -3.95
CA GLU A 88 -3.45 -16.90 -4.40
C GLU A 88 -2.62 -16.17 -3.33
N ALA A 89 -3.17 -15.13 -2.70
CA ALA A 89 -2.48 -14.40 -1.63
C ALA A 89 -2.19 -15.31 -0.42
N LYS A 90 -3.16 -16.14 0.00
CA LYS A 90 -2.96 -17.09 1.10
C LYS A 90 -1.94 -18.17 0.75
N GLU A 91 -1.97 -18.71 -0.47
CA GLU A 91 -0.99 -19.68 -0.96
C GLU A 91 0.43 -19.11 -0.97
N LYS A 92 0.59 -17.83 -1.30
CA LYS A 92 1.88 -17.11 -1.24
C LYS A 92 2.27 -16.65 0.16
N GLY A 93 1.52 -17.06 1.19
CA GLY A 93 1.83 -16.82 2.60
C GLY A 93 1.54 -15.40 3.09
N PHE A 94 0.63 -14.68 2.42
CA PHE A 94 0.14 -13.39 2.88
C PHE A 94 -1.05 -13.56 3.84
N TYR A 95 -1.10 -12.74 4.88
CA TYR A 95 -2.35 -12.49 5.59
C TYR A 95 -3.17 -11.49 4.78
N TYR A 96 -4.15 -11.97 4.04
CA TYR A 96 -4.97 -11.16 3.15
C TYR A 96 -6.28 -10.74 3.83
N ARG A 97 -6.63 -9.46 3.69
CA ARG A 97 -7.93 -8.92 4.08
C ARG A 97 -8.45 -7.98 3.00
N ARG A 98 -9.62 -8.32 2.45
CA ARG A 98 -10.41 -7.41 1.62
C ARG A 98 -11.38 -6.60 2.48
N LEU A 99 -11.57 -5.33 2.13
CA LEU A 99 -12.60 -4.45 2.71
C LEU A 99 -13.79 -4.27 1.77
#